data_AF-A0A7J6QN94-F1
#
_entry.id   AF-A0A7J6QN94-F1
#
_cell.length_a   1.000
_cell.length_b   1.000
_cell.length_c   1.000
_cell.angle_alpha   90.00
_cell.angle_beta   90.00
_cell.angle_gamma   90.00
#
_symmetry.space_group_name_H-M   'P 1'
#
loop_
_entity.id
_entity.type
_entity.pdbx_description
1 polymer ?
#
loop_
_entity_poly.entity_id
_entity_poly.type
_entity_poly.pdbx_seq_one_letter_code
_entity_poly.pdbx_strand_id
1 'polypeptide(L)'
;MLRLALMSPEDQFKKFLEMPKMFGKICCFKSPTRQVLVVSDMPTYRSVMKRRPREFSKPDYENIMDGVQMAVSEGDMWKKHRRISSRPLTETNVNKLLPMITDTTQKM
;
A
#
# COMPACT_ATOMS: atom_id res chain seq x y z
N MET A 1 9.52 4.25 -23.53
CA MET A 1 8.45 4.30 -22.51
C MET A 1 7.29 3.34 -22.77
N LEU A 2 6.92 3.04 -24.03
CA LEU A 2 5.92 2.00 -24.40
C LEU A 2 6.17 0.59 -23.84
N ARG A 3 7.40 0.29 -23.42
CA ARG A 3 7.81 -1.07 -23.03
C ARG A 3 7.30 -1.53 -21.66
N LEU A 4 6.92 -0.63 -20.74
CA LEU A 4 6.47 -1.00 -19.39
C LEU A 4 5.01 -1.48 -19.35
N ALA A 5 4.14 -0.91 -20.18
CA ALA A 5 2.74 -1.33 -20.26
C ALA A 5 2.56 -2.76 -20.82
N LEU A 6 3.57 -3.27 -21.52
CA LEU A 6 3.63 -4.62 -22.07
C LEU A 6 4.33 -5.62 -21.14
N MET A 7 4.83 -5.16 -19.99
CA MET A 7 5.52 -6.02 -19.03
C MET A 7 4.54 -6.66 -18.06
N SER A 8 4.90 -7.85 -17.58
CA SER A 8 4.20 -8.47 -16.46
C SER A 8 4.18 -7.53 -15.24
N PRO A 9 3.15 -7.59 -14.38
CA PRO A 9 3.10 -6.79 -13.15
C PRO A 9 4.35 -6.95 -12.26
N GLU A 10 4.92 -8.16 -12.21
CA GLU A 10 6.12 -8.47 -11.44
C GLU A 10 7.35 -7.73 -11.98
N ASP A 11 7.53 -7.70 -13.30
CA ASP A 11 8.67 -7.01 -13.91
C ASP A 11 8.51 -5.49 -13.84
N GLN A 12 7.27 -4.99 -13.88
CA GLN A 12 6.99 -3.59 -13.59
C GLN A 12 7.40 -3.25 -12.14
N PHE A 13 7.02 -4.08 -11.17
CA PHE A 13 7.40 -3.90 -9.78
C PHE A 13 8.91 -3.94 -9.56
N LYS A 14 9.62 -4.91 -10.14
CA LYS A 14 11.09 -4.99 -10.11
C LYS A 14 11.73 -3.72 -10.65
N LYS A 15 11.20 -3.17 -11.77
CA LYS A 15 11.70 -1.90 -12.31
C LYS A 15 11.47 -0.72 -11.36
N PHE A 16 10.31 -0.65 -10.70
CA PHE A 16 10.06 0.39 -9.70
C PHE A 16 11.03 0.32 -8.52
N LEU A 17 11.47 -0.87 -8.10
CA LEU A 17 12.49 -1.04 -7.06
C LEU A 17 13.89 -0.58 -7.51
N GLU A 18 14.22 -0.71 -8.79
CA GLU A 18 15.50 -0.27 -9.34
C GLU A 18 15.54 1.24 -9.66
N MET A 19 14.38 1.87 -9.92
CA MET A 19 14.30 3.29 -10.27
C MET A 19 14.98 4.24 -9.27
N PRO A 20 14.83 4.07 -7.95
CA PRO A 20 15.53 4.91 -6.97
C PRO A 20 17.05 4.84 -7.05
N LYS A 21 17.60 3.66 -7.42
CA LYS A 21 19.05 3.49 -7.60
C LYS A 21 19.56 4.26 -8.82
N MET A 22 18.74 4.34 -9.87
CA MET A 22 19.12 4.99 -11.14
C MET A 22 18.87 6.50 -11.14
N PHE A 23 17.79 6.96 -10.52
CA PHE A 23 17.29 8.33 -10.67
C PHE A 23 17.23 9.13 -9.36
N GLY A 24 17.63 8.50 -8.25
CA GLY A 24 17.64 9.13 -6.93
C GLY A 24 16.36 8.90 -6.12
N LYS A 25 16.37 9.45 -4.90
CA LYS A 25 15.39 9.18 -3.83
C LYS A 25 13.95 9.55 -4.15
N ILE A 26 13.76 10.54 -5.02
CA ILE A 26 12.47 10.97 -5.52
C ILE A 26 12.61 11.04 -7.04
N CYS A 27 11.85 10.22 -7.75
CA CYS A 27 11.90 10.20 -9.20
C CYS A 27 10.50 10.16 -9.80
N CYS A 28 10.36 10.76 -10.97
CA CYS A 28 9.10 10.90 -11.65
C CYS A 28 9.03 9.91 -12.82
N PHE A 29 8.06 9.03 -12.80
CA PHE A 29 7.68 8.19 -13.92
C PHE A 29 6.54 8.82 -14.70
N LYS A 30 6.74 9.13 -15.98
CA LYS A 30 5.69 9.63 -16.87
C LYS A 30 5.26 8.52 -17.82
N SER A 31 3.99 8.15 -17.79
CA SER A 31 3.32 7.44 -18.88
C SER A 31 2.50 8.44 -19.69
N PRO A 32 2.03 8.08 -20.90
CA PRO A 32 1.16 8.95 -21.70
C PRO A 32 -0.13 9.37 -20.98
N THR A 33 -0.61 8.55 -20.03
CA THR A 33 -1.89 8.75 -19.35
C THR A 33 -1.76 9.17 -17.90
N ARG A 34 -0.60 8.95 -17.26
CA ARG A 34 -0.40 9.19 -15.83
C ARG A 34 1.04 9.62 -15.53
N GLN A 35 1.18 10.44 -14.50
CA GLN A 35 2.47 10.73 -13.88
C GLN A 35 2.49 10.13 -12.48
N VAL A 36 3.49 9.31 -12.20
CA VAL A 36 3.67 8.65 -10.90
C VAL A 36 4.97 9.15 -10.29
N LEU A 37 4.88 9.72 -9.10
CA LEU A 37 6.06 10.05 -8.30
C LEU A 37 6.43 8.85 -7.44
N VAL A 38 7.66 8.37 -7.59
CA VAL A 38 8.23 7.31 -6.76
C VAL A 38 9.06 7.97 -5.68
N VAL A 39 8.69 7.73 -4.42
CA VAL A 39 9.39 8.24 -3.23
C VAL A 39 9.98 7.04 -2.51
N SER A 40 11.32 6.95 -2.46
CA SER A 40 12.03 5.83 -1.84
C SER A 40 12.69 6.20 -0.52
N ASP A 41 12.76 7.47 -0.15
CA ASP A 41 13.34 7.88 1.12
C ASP A 41 12.28 7.89 2.24
N MET A 42 12.66 7.32 3.37
CA MET A 42 11.76 7.17 4.51
C MET A 42 11.29 8.51 5.11
N PRO A 43 12.12 9.57 5.23
CA PRO A 43 11.67 10.85 5.76
C PRO A 43 10.55 11.48 4.92
N THR A 44 10.70 11.53 3.60
CA THR A 44 9.68 12.09 2.70
C THR A 44 8.42 11.22 2.70
N TYR A 45 8.57 9.89 2.64
CA TYR A 45 7.43 8.97 2.74
C TYR A 45 6.62 9.21 4.02
N ARG A 46 7.29 9.30 5.18
CA ARG A 46 6.63 9.59 6.46
C ARG A 46 5.92 10.95 6.45
N SER A 47 6.53 11.97 5.86
CA SER A 47 5.95 13.31 5.73
C SER A 47 4.65 13.27 4.92
N VAL A 48 4.68 12.61 3.75
CA VAL A 48 3.49 12.43 2.90
C VAL A 48 2.40 11.70 3.66
N MET A 49 2.71 10.57 4.30
CA MET A 49 1.73 9.77 5.03
C MET A 49 1.09 10.51 6.21
N LYS A 50 1.83 11.42 6.89
CA LYS A 50 1.29 12.25 7.98
C LYS A 50 0.32 13.32 7.51
N ARG A 51 0.49 13.83 6.29
CA ARG A 51 -0.36 14.89 5.71
C ARG A 51 -1.64 14.35 5.09
N ARG A 52 -1.78 13.03 5.01
CA ARG A 52 -3.03 12.37 4.60
C ARG A 52 -4.10 12.46 5.69
N PRO A 53 -5.38 12.67 5.34
CA PRO A 53 -5.92 12.83 3.98
C PRO A 53 -5.99 14.28 3.49
N ARG A 54 -5.39 15.25 4.21
CA ARG A 54 -5.60 16.69 3.96
C ARG A 54 -4.93 17.19 2.68
N GLU A 55 -3.68 16.81 2.45
CA GLU A 55 -2.90 17.25 1.28
C GLU A 55 -2.75 16.15 0.22
N PHE A 56 -2.95 14.89 0.61
CA PHE A 56 -2.77 13.73 -0.26
C PHE A 56 -3.91 12.73 -0.04
N SER A 57 -4.51 12.26 -1.13
CA SER A 57 -5.56 11.23 -1.13
C SER A 57 -5.01 9.85 -1.50
N LYS A 58 -5.81 8.81 -1.27
CA LYS A 58 -5.58 7.46 -1.79
C LYS A 58 -5.69 7.43 -3.31
N PRO A 59 -4.91 6.56 -3.97
CA PRO A 59 -5.17 6.22 -5.35
C PRO A 59 -6.65 5.84 -5.49
N ASP A 60 -7.25 6.25 -6.60
CA ASP A 60 -8.60 5.85 -6.92
C ASP A 60 -8.61 4.33 -7.22
N TYR A 61 -9.13 3.58 -6.27
CA TYR A 61 -9.29 2.12 -6.32
C TYR A 61 -10.71 1.70 -6.71
N GLU A 62 -11.58 2.64 -7.08
CA GLU A 62 -13.00 2.35 -7.38
C GLU A 62 -13.16 1.32 -8.51
N ASN A 63 -12.15 1.18 -9.37
CA ASN A 63 -12.15 0.21 -10.47
C ASN A 63 -11.46 -1.14 -10.15
N ILE A 64 -10.93 -1.33 -8.94
CA ILE A 64 -10.11 -2.52 -8.58
C ILE A 64 -10.76 -3.37 -7.49
N MET A 65 -11.54 -2.77 -6.59
CA MET A 65 -12.09 -3.45 -5.43
C MET A 65 -13.58 -3.18 -5.30
N ASP A 66 -14.39 -4.23 -5.38
CA ASP A 66 -15.82 -4.14 -5.09
C ASP A 66 -16.03 -3.93 -3.58
N GLY A 67 -16.40 -2.71 -3.21
CA GLY A 67 -16.91 -2.39 -1.88
C GLY A 67 -16.05 -1.44 -1.03
N VAL A 68 -16.70 -0.81 -0.05
CA VAL A 68 -16.08 0.15 0.86
C VAL A 68 -15.23 -0.59 1.90
N GLN A 69 -13.94 -0.76 1.61
CA GLN A 69 -13.00 -1.41 2.52
C GLN A 69 -12.15 -0.41 3.34
N MET A 70 -11.59 -0.88 4.45
CA MET A 70 -10.63 -0.10 5.25
C MET A 70 -9.41 0.34 4.41
N ALA A 71 -8.98 -0.49 3.47
CA ALA A 71 -7.85 -0.20 2.58
C ALA A 71 -8.12 1.01 1.66
N VAL A 72 -9.36 1.22 1.23
CA VAL A 72 -9.74 2.25 0.25
C VAL A 72 -10.41 3.48 0.87
N SER A 73 -11.00 3.36 2.07
CA SER A 73 -11.63 4.50 2.77
C SER A 73 -10.62 5.50 3.35
N GLU A 74 -11.03 6.76 3.48
CA GLU A 74 -10.28 7.85 4.12
C GLU A 74 -11.07 8.55 5.24
N GLY A 75 -10.42 9.43 5.99
CA GLY A 75 -11.07 10.29 6.99
C GLY A 75 -11.82 9.53 8.08
N ASP A 76 -13.04 9.98 8.40
CA ASP A 76 -13.83 9.41 9.48
C ASP A 76 -14.37 8.00 9.16
N MET A 77 -14.62 7.72 7.88
CA MET A 77 -14.99 6.38 7.44
C MET A 77 -13.85 5.38 7.67
N TRP A 78 -12.61 5.77 7.35
CA TRP A 78 -11.44 4.97 7.69
C TRP A 78 -11.29 4.77 9.20
N LYS A 79 -11.47 5.84 10.00
CA LYS A 79 -11.41 5.75 11.48
C LYS A 79 -12.45 4.76 12.01
N LYS A 80 -13.67 4.80 11.49
CA LYS A 80 -14.75 3.87 11.86
C LYS A 80 -14.38 2.43 11.53
N HIS A 81 -13.98 2.15 10.28
CA HIS A 81 -13.57 0.80 9.87
C HIS A 81 -12.39 0.30 10.70
N ARG A 82 -11.34 1.10 10.85
CA ARG A 82 -10.17 0.76 11.66
C ARG A 82 -10.54 0.43 13.10
N ARG A 83 -11.42 1.22 13.72
CA ARG A 83 -11.85 1.00 15.12
C ARG A 83 -12.61 -0.31 15.29
N ILE A 84 -13.41 -0.70 14.31
CA ILE A 84 -14.15 -1.96 14.35
C ILE A 84 -13.16 -3.13 14.13
N SER A 85 -12.33 -3.05 13.10
CA SER A 85 -11.38 -4.11 12.75
C SER A 85 -10.24 -4.29 13.75
N SER A 86 -9.86 -3.26 14.51
CA SER A 86 -8.79 -3.36 15.50
C SER A 86 -9.22 -4.02 16.82
N ARG A 87 -10.53 -4.02 17.14
CA ARG A 87 -11.07 -4.60 18.38
C ARG A 87 -10.73 -6.08 18.59
N PRO A 88 -10.82 -6.96 17.58
CA PRO A 88 -10.42 -8.35 17.76
C PRO A 88 -8.89 -8.53 17.84
N LEU A 89 -8.09 -7.57 17.38
CA LEU A 89 -6.62 -7.65 17.30
C LEU A 89 -5.93 -7.16 18.59
N THR A 90 -6.47 -7.54 19.75
CA THR A 90 -5.80 -7.29 21.03
C THR A 90 -4.68 -8.31 21.26
N GLU A 91 -3.69 -7.97 22.07
CA GLU A 91 -2.60 -8.88 22.43
C GLU A 91 -3.13 -10.22 22.95
N THR A 92 -4.13 -10.20 23.83
CA THR A 92 -4.79 -11.41 24.35
C THR A 92 -5.40 -12.27 23.25
N ASN A 93 -6.08 -11.68 22.27
CA ASN A 93 -6.70 -12.44 21.18
C ASN A 93 -5.68 -12.92 20.16
N VAL A 94 -4.65 -12.11 19.87
CA VAL A 94 -3.54 -12.51 19.01
C VAL A 94 -2.81 -13.71 19.62
N ASN A 95 -2.51 -13.68 20.92
CA ASN A 95 -1.86 -14.79 21.61
C ASN A 95 -2.68 -16.09 21.59
N LYS A 96 -4.02 -16.01 21.53
CA LYS A 96 -4.89 -17.17 21.33
C LYS A 96 -4.86 -17.71 19.90
N LEU A 97 -4.58 -16.85 18.91
CA LEU A 97 -4.50 -17.23 17.50
C LEU A 97 -3.11 -17.78 17.13
N LEU A 98 -2.05 -17.42 17.86
CA LEU A 98 -0.68 -17.86 17.58
C LEU A 98 -0.56 -19.39 17.44
N PRO A 99 -1.09 -20.23 18.36
CA PRO A 99 -1.00 -21.69 18.24
C PRO A 99 -1.66 -22.22 16.96
N MET A 100 -2.82 -21.67 16.57
CA MET A 100 -3.49 -22.07 15.32
C MET A 100 -2.62 -21.73 14.09
N ILE A 101 -1.97 -20.56 14.08
CA ILE A 101 -1.12 -20.14 12.96
C ILE A 101 0.13 -21.05 12.85
N THR A 102 0.74 -21.40 13.98
CA THR A 102 1.93 -22.27 14.02
C THR A 102 1.62 -23.73 13.69
N ASP A 103 0.47 -24.25 14.10
CA ASP A 103 0.07 -25.63 13.81
C ASP A 103 -0.28 -25.83 12.33
N THR A 104 -0.82 -24.80 11.68
CA THR A 104 -1.15 -24.86 10.25
C THR A 104 0.10 -24.84 9.37
N THR A 105 1.21 -24.28 9.85
CA THR A 105 2.50 -24.21 9.13
C THR A 105 3.31 -25.50 9.26
N GLN A 106 3.02 -26.38 10.22
CA GLN A 106 3.67 -27.69 10.34
C GLN A 106 3.00 -28.79 9.50
N LYS A 107 1.81 -28.54 8.95
CA LYS A 107 1.05 -29.50 8.11
C LYS A 107 1.20 -29.28 6.60
N MET A 108 2.03 -28.34 6.17
CA MET A 108 2.47 -28.16 4.77
C MET A 108 3.91 -28.64 4.62
#